data_AF-A0A3N5INN0-F1
#
_entry.id   AF-A0A3N5INN0-F1
#
_cell.length_a   1.000
_cell.length_b   1.000
_cell.length_c   1.000
_cell.angle_alpha   90.00
_cell.angle_beta   90.00
_cell.angle_gamma   90.00
#
_symmetry.space_group_name_H-M   'P 1'
#
loop_
_entity.id
_entity.type
_entity.pdbx_description
1 polymer ?
#
loop_
_entity_poly.entity_id
_entity_poly.type
_entity_poly.pdbx_seq_one_letter_code
_entity_poly.pdbx_strand_id
1 'polypeptide(L)'
;MLNPEIKIKETVTTVEVPGSKSLTQRALISAALADGKSLIRHALMAEDTEYLIGGLKKLGASIEPVAEGFVVTGTGGAIAHTGHEIFLGNNGTALRFLT
;
A
#
# COMPACT_ATOMS: atom_id res chain seq x y z
N MET A 1 32.21 29.26 -5.55
CA MET A 1 31.13 30.28 -5.40
C MET A 1 30.05 29.64 -4.54
N LEU A 2 29.88 30.12 -3.30
CA LEU A 2 28.83 29.63 -2.38
C LEU A 2 27.46 30.09 -2.89
N ASN A 3 26.51 29.17 -2.95
CA ASN A 3 25.15 29.40 -3.41
C ASN A 3 24.45 30.44 -2.51
N PRO A 4 23.71 31.41 -3.06
CA PRO A 4 23.09 32.50 -2.30
C PRO A 4 22.15 31.93 -1.23
N GLU A 5 22.25 32.47 -0.02
CA GLU A 5 21.53 32.02 1.18
C GLU A 5 20.02 31.85 0.90
N ILE A 6 19.53 30.62 1.08
CA ILE A 6 18.09 30.33 1.03
C ILE A 6 17.44 31.02 2.23
N LYS A 7 16.74 32.13 1.99
CA LYS A 7 15.91 32.78 3.01
C LYS A 7 14.61 32.00 3.19
N ILE A 8 14.51 31.23 4.28
CA ILE A 8 13.24 30.60 4.69
C ILE A 8 12.41 31.63 5.45
N LYS A 9 11.17 31.88 4.99
CA LYS A 9 10.20 32.74 5.66
C LYS A 9 9.36 31.89 6.62
N GLU A 10 9.33 32.24 7.90
CA GLU A 10 8.44 31.58 8.86
C GLU A 10 6.97 31.80 8.46
N THR A 11 6.19 30.72 8.42
CA THR A 11 4.76 30.74 8.08
C THR A 11 4.06 29.63 8.87
N VAL A 12 2.90 29.95 9.45
CA VAL A 12 2.02 28.97 10.11
C VAL A 12 1.02 28.48 9.08
N THR A 13 1.04 27.18 8.77
CA THR A 13 0.11 26.55 7.83
C THR A 13 -0.12 25.08 8.21
N THR A 14 -1.19 24.50 7.68
CA THR A 14 -1.47 23.06 7.77
C THR A 14 -1.21 22.42 6.41
N VAL A 15 -0.50 21.30 6.40
CA VAL A 15 -0.18 20.54 5.19
C VAL A 15 -0.68 19.12 5.36
N GLU A 16 -1.43 18.64 4.38
CA GLU A 16 -1.75 17.23 4.26
C GLU A 16 -0.60 16.51 3.57
N VAL A 17 -0.06 15.50 4.24
CA VAL A 17 0.97 14.63 3.66
C VAL A 17 0.31 13.38 3.10
N PRO A 18 0.90 12.76 2.07
CA PRO A 18 0.43 11.47 1.59
C PRO A 18 0.39 10.41 2.69
N GLY A 19 -0.40 9.38 2.48
CA GLY A 19 -0.47 8.23 3.37
C GLY A 19 0.91 7.61 3.65
N SER A 20 1.07 6.99 4.81
CA SER A 20 2.31 6.28 5.13
C SER A 20 2.43 5.02 4.28
N LYS A 21 3.55 4.86 3.57
CA LYS A 21 3.87 3.65 2.80
C LYS A 21 3.78 2.40 3.66
N SER A 22 4.46 2.42 4.81
CA SER A 22 4.55 1.27 5.70
C SER A 22 3.23 0.91 6.35
N LEU A 23 2.32 1.87 6.59
CA LEU A 23 0.97 1.59 7.07
C LEU A 23 0.08 1.07 5.94
N THR A 24 0.16 1.66 4.75
CA THR A 24 -0.61 1.23 3.57
C THR A 24 -0.34 -0.23 3.25
N GLN A 25 0.93 -0.64 3.20
CA GLN A 25 1.28 -2.03 2.90
C GLN A 25 0.78 -3.01 3.97
N ARG A 26 0.97 -2.68 5.26
CA ARG A 26 0.48 -3.54 6.36
C ARG A 26 -1.04 -3.65 6.36
N ALA A 27 -1.74 -2.53 6.14
CA ALA A 27 -3.20 -2.53 6.06
C ALA A 27 -3.70 -3.41 4.92
N LEU A 28 -3.08 -3.34 3.73
CA LEU A 28 -3.44 -4.20 2.59
C LEU A 28 -3.26 -5.68 2.89
N ILE A 29 -2.13 -6.07 3.49
CA ILE A 29 -1.83 -7.46 3.83
C ILE A 29 -2.79 -7.98 4.90
N SER A 30 -2.99 -7.22 5.99
CA SER A 30 -3.93 -7.59 7.05
C SER A 30 -5.35 -7.71 6.53
N ALA A 31 -5.80 -6.79 5.67
CA ALA A 31 -7.12 -6.83 5.06
C ALA A 31 -7.29 -8.02 4.09
N ALA A 32 -6.24 -8.37 3.34
CA ALA A 32 -6.26 -9.52 2.45
C ALA A 32 -6.34 -10.85 3.19
N LEU A 33 -5.80 -10.94 4.41
CA LEU A 33 -5.87 -12.14 5.26
C LEU A 33 -7.14 -12.22 6.12
N ALA A 34 -7.81 -11.10 6.34
CA ALA A 34 -9.02 -11.04 7.16
C ALA A 34 -10.18 -11.85 6.55
N ASP A 35 -11.13 -12.25 7.38
CA ASP A 35 -12.44 -12.71 6.93
C ASP A 35 -13.34 -11.49 6.66
N GLY A 36 -14.01 -11.47 5.51
CA GLY A 36 -14.93 -10.40 5.11
C GLY A 36 -14.29 -9.23 4.37
N LYS A 37 -14.84 -8.02 4.56
CA LYS A 37 -14.48 -6.80 3.81
C LYS A 37 -13.86 -5.73 4.70
N SER A 38 -12.80 -5.11 4.20
CA SER A 38 -12.12 -3.97 4.82
C SER A 38 -12.13 -2.76 3.89
N LEU A 39 -12.33 -1.56 4.44
CA LEU A 39 -12.13 -0.29 3.73
C LEU A 39 -10.82 0.35 4.19
N ILE A 40 -9.88 0.53 3.28
CA ILE A 40 -8.62 1.23 3.53
C ILE A 40 -8.72 2.62 2.92
N ARG A 41 -8.72 3.65 3.78
CA ARG A 41 -8.76 5.06 3.38
C ARG A 41 -7.38 5.70 3.38
N HIS A 42 -7.19 6.71 2.54
CA HIS A 42 -5.97 7.52 2.49
C HIS A 42 -4.69 6.67 2.32
N ALA A 43 -4.82 5.55 1.61
CA ALA A 43 -3.69 4.71 1.23
C ALA A 43 -2.72 5.51 0.36
N LEU A 44 -1.42 5.27 0.52
CA LEU A 44 -0.42 5.81 -0.40
C LEU A 44 -0.53 5.12 -1.75
N MET A 45 -0.89 5.87 -2.78
CA MET A 45 -0.82 5.43 -4.16
C MET A 45 0.62 5.58 -4.65
N ALA A 46 1.31 4.45 -4.79
CA ALA A 46 2.70 4.38 -5.25
C ALA A 46 2.92 3.04 -5.96
N GLU A 47 3.98 2.95 -6.74
CA GLU A 47 4.38 1.73 -7.45
C GLU A 47 4.48 0.52 -6.49
N ASP A 48 5.10 0.70 -5.33
CA ASP A 48 5.19 -0.33 -4.27
C ASP A 48 3.79 -0.86 -3.84
N THR A 49 2.79 0.03 -3.80
CA THR A 49 1.40 -0.32 -3.45
C THR A 49 0.73 -1.09 -4.58
N GLU A 50 0.94 -0.68 -5.83
CA GLU A 50 0.37 -1.33 -7.01
C GLU A 50 0.89 -2.76 -7.18
N TYR A 51 2.20 -2.97 -7.04
CA TYR A 51 2.79 -4.31 -7.09
C TYR A 51 2.29 -5.21 -5.97
N LEU A 52 2.18 -4.69 -4.74
CA LEU A 52 1.62 -5.44 -3.63
C LEU A 52 0.16 -5.82 -3.88
N ILE A 53 -0.68 -4.90 -4.36
CA ILE A 53 -2.08 -5.20 -4.72
C ILE A 53 -2.13 -6.30 -5.78
N GLY A 54 -1.29 -6.24 -6.81
CA GLY A 54 -1.21 -7.27 -7.84
C GLY A 54 -0.84 -8.65 -7.27
N GLY A 55 0.13 -8.69 -6.35
CA GLY A 55 0.51 -9.91 -5.63
C GLY A 55 -0.63 -10.47 -4.78
N LEU A 56 -1.27 -9.62 -3.97
CA LEU A 56 -2.39 -10.03 -3.12
C LEU A 56 -3.59 -10.53 -3.91
N LYS A 57 -3.87 -9.94 -5.08
CA LYS A 57 -4.88 -10.45 -6.03
C LYS A 57 -4.54 -11.83 -6.55
N LYS A 58 -3.27 -12.08 -6.92
CA LYS A 58 -2.80 -13.42 -7.31
C LYS A 58 -2.86 -14.43 -6.17
N LEU A 59 -2.86 -13.98 -4.92
CA LEU A 59 -3.01 -14.80 -3.72
C LEU A 59 -4.47 -15.00 -3.29
N GLY A 60 -5.43 -14.45 -4.04
CA GLY A 60 -6.87 -14.73 -3.89
C GLY A 60 -7.70 -13.60 -3.30
N ALA A 61 -7.10 -12.49 -2.87
CA ALA A 61 -7.87 -11.34 -2.37
C ALA A 61 -8.55 -10.56 -3.51
N SER A 62 -9.77 -10.05 -3.30
CA SER A 62 -10.35 -9.04 -4.19
C SER A 62 -10.01 -7.65 -3.66
N ILE A 63 -9.45 -6.78 -4.51
CA ILE A 63 -9.08 -5.41 -4.14
C ILE A 63 -9.60 -4.46 -5.20
N GLU A 64 -10.55 -3.61 -4.83
CA GLU A 64 -11.26 -2.69 -5.71
C GLU A 64 -10.98 -1.24 -5.29
N PRO A 65 -10.56 -0.37 -6.22
CA PRO A 65 -10.41 1.05 -5.91
C PRO A 65 -11.79 1.68 -5.68
N VAL A 66 -11.85 2.60 -4.72
CA VAL A 66 -13.01 3.45 -4.42
C VAL A 66 -12.56 4.90 -4.25
N ALA A 67 -13.50 5.84 -4.18
CA ALA A 67 -13.19 7.27 -4.14
C ALA A 67 -12.16 7.67 -3.07
N GLU A 68 -12.15 7.01 -1.91
CA GLU A 68 -11.27 7.35 -0.78
C GLU A 68 -10.13 6.34 -0.54
N GLY A 69 -9.96 5.34 -1.42
CA GLY A 69 -8.93 4.31 -1.26
C GLY A 69 -9.34 2.96 -1.84
N PHE A 70 -9.39 1.92 -1.02
CA PHE A 70 -9.65 0.54 -1.48
C PHE A 70 -10.65 -0.21 -0.62
N VAL A 71 -11.52 -0.99 -1.27
CA VAL A 71 -12.25 -2.08 -0.61
C VAL A 71 -11.50 -3.37 -0.88
N VAL A 72 -11.10 -4.04 0.20
CA VAL A 72 -10.44 -5.35 0.17
C VAL A 72 -11.41 -6.39 0.70
N THR A 73 -11.73 -7.39 -0.12
CA THR A 73 -12.39 -8.61 0.34
C THR A 73 -11.30 -9.64 0.61
N GLY A 74 -11.11 -9.97 1.88
CA GLY A 74 -10.05 -10.87 2.34
C GLY A 74 -10.37 -12.34 2.09
N THR A 75 -9.35 -13.18 2.20
CA THR A 75 -9.42 -14.62 1.91
C THR A 75 -9.78 -15.45 3.13
N GLY A 76 -9.94 -14.85 4.31
CA GLY A 76 -10.09 -15.59 5.57
C GLY A 76 -8.89 -16.51 5.87
N GLY A 77 -7.70 -16.17 5.36
CA GLY A 77 -6.49 -16.98 5.46
C GLY A 77 -6.34 -18.09 4.42
N ALA A 78 -7.34 -18.29 3.54
CA ALA A 78 -7.24 -19.26 2.44
C ALA A 78 -6.42 -18.68 1.27
N ILE A 79 -5.10 -18.81 1.34
CA ILE A 79 -4.18 -18.26 0.33
C ILE A 79 -4.15 -19.17 -0.91
N ALA A 80 -4.43 -18.60 -2.08
CA ALA A 80 -4.39 -19.33 -3.34
C ALA A 80 -2.94 -19.62 -3.77
N HIS A 81 -2.66 -20.88 -4.13
CA HIS A 81 -1.41 -21.27 -4.78
C HIS A 81 -1.59 -21.22 -6.30
N THR A 82 -1.24 -20.11 -6.92
CA THR A 82 -1.48 -19.91 -8.36
C THR A 82 -0.35 -20.41 -9.26
N GLY A 83 0.83 -20.74 -8.71
CA GLY A 83 2.01 -21.14 -9.50
C GLY A 83 2.57 -20.02 -10.40
N HIS A 84 2.03 -18.81 -10.28
CA HIS A 84 2.49 -17.63 -11.00
C HIS A 84 3.53 -16.86 -10.19
N GLU A 85 4.52 -16.29 -10.88
CA GLU A 85 5.45 -15.36 -10.26
C GLU A 85 4.73 -14.10 -9.75
N ILE A 86 5.12 -13.65 -8.55
CA ILE A 86 4.68 -12.39 -7.96
C ILE A 86 5.84 -11.40 -8.07
N PHE A 87 5.69 -10.40 -8.94
CA PHE A 87 6.64 -9.31 -9.08
C PHE A 87 6.33 -8.22 -8.06
N LEU A 88 7.30 -7.89 -7.21
CA LEU A 88 7.17 -6.88 -6.14
C LEU A 88 8.06 -5.65 -6.34
N GLY A 89 8.81 -5.56 -7.45
CA GLY A 89 9.78 -4.49 -7.67
C GLY A 89 10.78 -4.36 -6.52
N ASN A 90 11.13 -3.11 -6.15
CA ASN A 90 12.01 -2.82 -5.02
C ASN A 90 11.27 -2.74 -3.66
N ASN A 91 10.19 -3.49 -3.52
CA ASN A 91 9.37 -3.49 -2.31
C ASN A 91 9.84 -4.57 -1.33
N GLY A 92 10.97 -4.33 -0.67
CA GLY A 92 11.52 -5.26 0.32
C GLY A 92 10.59 -5.52 1.52
N THR A 93 9.66 -4.62 1.81
CA THR A 93 8.66 -4.81 2.88
C THR A 93 7.60 -5.82 2.44
N ALA A 94 7.04 -5.68 1.24
CA ALA A 94 6.11 -6.67 0.69
C ALA A 94 6.76 -8.05 0.59
N LEU A 95 8.01 -8.14 0.10
CA LEU A 95 8.70 -9.42 -0.03
C LEU A 95 8.78 -10.16 1.31
N ARG A 96 9.16 -9.47 2.39
CA ARG A 96 9.27 -10.07 3.73
C ARG A 96 7.94 -10.51 4.32
N PHE A 97 6.82 -9.91 3.90
CA PHE A 97 5.51 -10.29 4.41
C PHE A 97 4.85 -11.42 3.61
N LEU A 98 5.23 -11.59 2.33
CA LEU A 98 4.66 -12.62 1.45
C LEU A 98 5.45 -13.96 1.48
N THR A 99 6.42 -14.10 2.38
CA THR A 99 7.26 -15.29 2.58
C THR A 99 7.20 -15.74 4.03
#